data_AF-A0A8J3RRJ2-F1
#
_entry.id   AF-A0A8J3RRJ2-F1
#
_cell.length_a   1.000
_cell.length_b   1.000
_cell.length_c   1.000
_cell.angle_alpha   90.00
_cell.angle_beta   90.00
_cell.angle_gamma   90.00
#
_symmetry.space_group_name_H-M   'P 1'
#
loop_
_entity.id
_entity.type
_entity.pdbx_description
1 polymer ?
#
loop_
_entity_poly.entity_id
_entity_poly.type
_entity_poly.pdbx_seq_one_letter_code
_entity_poly.pdbx_strand_id
1 'polypeptide(L)'
;MQIGMVGLGKMGGNMAERLRRGGHDVVGYDRDPAVSDVASLKELVERLEAPRAVWVMVPAGAPTQATVEELGQLLSAGDIVIDGGNSHYVDDQKHGTELATRGIGFVDCGVSGGVWGLENGYALMVGGADSDIQRLMPIFQTLKPQGEDGFVHAGQIGAGHFAKMVHNGIEYGMMQAFAEGWELLEAADVVTDVAGAFKSWRHGTVIRSWLLDLMVRALEEDPDLSELRGYAQDSGEGRWTVQAAVDHAVPLPVITAALYARFASRQDDSPAMKVVAALRNQFGGHAVTAKAGEVEKGADAPGADVVPPVEADK
;
A
#
# COMPACT_ATOMS: atom_id res chain seq x y z
N MET A 1 -18.97 3.96 -22.10
CA MET A 1 -17.84 4.46 -22.94
C MET A 1 -16.86 3.34 -23.17
N GLN A 2 -16.00 3.47 -24.18
CA GLN A 2 -14.97 2.47 -24.48
C GLN A 2 -13.66 2.78 -23.74
N ILE A 3 -12.93 1.74 -23.30
CA ILE A 3 -11.64 1.88 -22.62
C ILE A 3 -10.74 0.67 -22.91
N GLY A 4 -9.44 0.92 -23.11
CA GLY A 4 -8.42 -0.12 -23.11
C GLY A 4 -7.90 -0.38 -21.70
N MET A 5 -7.73 -1.64 -21.31
CA MET A 5 -7.13 -2.03 -20.03
C MET A 5 -5.84 -2.81 -20.29
N VAL A 6 -4.70 -2.32 -19.83
CA VAL A 6 -3.39 -2.97 -19.93
C VAL A 6 -2.99 -3.52 -18.57
N GLY A 7 -2.74 -4.82 -18.47
CA GLY A 7 -2.52 -5.52 -17.21
C GLY A 7 -3.83 -6.02 -16.62
N LEU A 8 -4.07 -7.33 -16.75
CA LEU A 8 -5.29 -8.03 -16.34
C LEU A 8 -5.00 -9.05 -15.23
N GLY A 9 -3.93 -8.83 -14.46
CA GLY A 9 -3.71 -9.54 -13.19
C GLY A 9 -4.84 -9.28 -12.18
N LYS A 10 -4.68 -9.75 -10.94
CA LYS A 10 -5.76 -9.73 -9.91
C LYS A 10 -6.48 -8.37 -9.78
N MET A 11 -5.76 -7.26 -9.75
CA MET A 11 -6.37 -5.92 -9.65
C MET A 11 -6.97 -5.46 -10.98
N GLY A 12 -6.18 -5.41 -12.05
CA GLY A 12 -6.62 -4.89 -13.34
C GLY A 12 -7.75 -5.70 -13.98
N GLY A 13 -7.73 -7.02 -13.84
CA GLY A 13 -8.82 -7.91 -14.28
C GLY A 13 -10.13 -7.64 -13.53
N ASN A 14 -10.07 -7.46 -12.21
CA ASN A 14 -11.25 -7.11 -11.41
C ASN A 14 -11.80 -5.72 -11.77
N MET A 15 -10.94 -4.74 -12.04
CA MET A 15 -11.37 -3.41 -12.49
C MET A 15 -12.01 -3.46 -13.87
N ALA A 16 -11.41 -4.19 -14.81
CA ALA A 16 -11.96 -4.42 -16.14
C ALA A 16 -13.35 -5.08 -16.07
N GLU A 17 -13.50 -6.12 -15.24
CA GLU A 17 -14.78 -6.78 -15.01
C GLU A 17 -15.82 -5.84 -14.38
N ARG A 18 -15.43 -5.03 -13.39
CA ARG A 18 -16.32 -4.03 -12.81
C ARG A 18 -16.79 -3.01 -13.85
N LEU A 19 -15.90 -2.57 -14.73
CA LEU A 19 -16.23 -1.66 -15.83
C LEU A 19 -17.21 -2.30 -16.82
N ARG A 20 -16.99 -3.56 -17.20
CA ARG A 20 -17.92 -4.32 -18.05
C ARG A 20 -19.31 -4.44 -17.42
N ARG A 21 -19.39 -4.75 -16.12
CA ARG A 21 -20.66 -4.77 -15.36
C ARG A 21 -21.36 -3.42 -15.32
N GLY A 22 -20.59 -2.32 -15.32
CA GLY A 22 -21.10 -0.96 -15.44
C GLY A 22 -21.51 -0.55 -16.87
N GLY A 23 -21.47 -1.46 -17.84
CA GLY A 23 -21.88 -1.21 -19.22
C GLY A 23 -20.83 -0.50 -20.08
N HIS A 24 -19.56 -0.52 -19.67
CA HIS A 24 -18.45 -0.04 -20.49
C HIS A 24 -17.97 -1.12 -21.46
N ASP A 25 -17.57 -0.69 -22.66
CA ASP A 25 -16.90 -1.58 -23.62
C ASP A 25 -15.41 -1.59 -23.29
N VAL A 26 -14.92 -2.73 -22.80
CA VAL A 26 -13.56 -2.88 -22.28
C VAL A 26 -12.80 -3.87 -23.15
N VAL A 27 -11.73 -3.37 -23.78
CA VAL A 27 -10.76 -4.22 -24.49
C VAL A 27 -9.52 -4.37 -23.61
N GLY A 28 -9.19 -5.60 -23.25
CA GLY A 28 -8.10 -5.93 -22.35
C GLY A 28 -6.86 -6.48 -23.06
N TYR A 29 -5.69 -6.05 -22.62
CA TYR A 29 -4.40 -6.61 -23.02
C TYR A 29 -3.59 -7.03 -21.79
N ASP A 30 -3.04 -8.25 -21.81
CA ASP A 30 -2.03 -8.73 -20.87
C ASP A 30 -0.94 -9.53 -21.60
N ARG A 31 0.23 -9.68 -20.98
CA ARG A 31 1.29 -10.58 -21.46
C ARG A 31 0.89 -12.05 -21.34
N ASP A 32 0.03 -12.38 -20.39
CA ASP A 32 -0.60 -13.70 -20.30
C ASP A 32 -1.76 -13.78 -21.31
N PRO A 33 -1.61 -14.54 -22.41
CA PRO A 33 -2.65 -14.65 -23.42
C PRO A 33 -3.92 -15.33 -22.91
N ALA A 34 -3.88 -16.03 -21.76
CA ALA A 34 -5.06 -16.69 -21.19
C ALA A 34 -6.11 -15.71 -20.67
N VAL A 35 -5.71 -14.48 -20.31
CA VAL A 35 -6.62 -13.44 -19.76
C VAL A 35 -6.82 -12.27 -20.72
N SER A 36 -6.05 -12.21 -21.81
CA SER A 36 -6.02 -11.09 -22.77
C SER A 36 -7.12 -11.20 -23.84
N ASP A 37 -7.77 -10.08 -24.21
CA ASP A 37 -8.74 -10.05 -25.31
C ASP A 37 -8.06 -9.85 -26.68
N VAL A 38 -6.87 -9.24 -26.69
CA VAL A 38 -6.06 -8.93 -27.88
C VAL A 38 -4.61 -9.38 -27.69
N ALA A 39 -3.85 -9.56 -28.78
CA ALA A 39 -2.50 -10.12 -28.71
C ALA A 39 -1.39 -9.08 -28.48
N SER A 40 -1.69 -7.78 -28.60
CA SER A 40 -0.68 -6.71 -28.47
C SER A 40 -1.29 -5.35 -28.10
N LEU A 41 -0.46 -4.41 -27.62
CA LEU A 41 -0.86 -3.01 -27.43
C LEU A 41 -1.28 -2.33 -28.73
N LYS A 42 -0.66 -2.69 -29.85
CA LYS A 42 -1.07 -2.18 -31.16
C LYS A 42 -2.50 -2.60 -31.51
N GLU A 43 -2.80 -3.89 -31.35
CA GLU A 43 -4.15 -4.41 -31.61
C GLU A 43 -5.17 -3.81 -30.62
N LEU A 44 -4.78 -3.60 -29.35
CA LEU A 44 -5.59 -2.87 -28.38
C LEU A 44 -5.99 -1.49 -28.92
N VAL A 45 -5.02 -0.68 -29.34
CA VAL A 45 -5.26 0.69 -29.85
C VAL A 45 -6.09 0.69 -31.13
N GLU A 46 -5.87 -0.27 -32.04
CA GLU A 46 -6.64 -0.43 -33.28
C GLU A 46 -8.11 -0.80 -33.04
N ARG A 47 -8.40 -1.51 -31.94
CA ARG A 47 -9.77 -1.87 -31.52
C ARG A 47 -10.53 -0.73 -30.84
N LEU A 48 -9.83 0.33 -30.41
CA LEU A 48 -10.43 1.47 -29.73
C LEU A 48 -10.77 2.62 -30.69
N GLU A 49 -11.92 3.24 -30.47
CA GLU A 49 -12.39 4.43 -31.17
C GLU A 49 -11.76 5.71 -30.59
N ALA A 50 -11.36 6.62 -31.48
CA ALA A 50 -10.79 7.91 -31.08
C ALA A 50 -11.89 8.91 -30.67
N PRO A 51 -11.63 9.80 -29.68
CA PRO A 51 -10.42 9.83 -28.87
C PRO A 51 -10.42 8.68 -27.84
N ARG A 52 -9.27 8.04 -27.68
CA ARG A 52 -9.08 6.82 -26.88
C ARG A 52 -8.75 7.13 -25.43
N ALA A 53 -9.04 6.17 -24.55
CA ALA A 53 -8.58 6.14 -23.18
C ALA A 53 -7.99 4.74 -22.91
N VAL A 54 -6.75 4.68 -22.43
CA VAL A 54 -6.07 3.42 -22.09
C VAL A 54 -5.60 3.48 -20.64
N TRP A 55 -6.10 2.58 -19.82
CA TRP A 55 -5.73 2.43 -18.42
C TRP A 55 -4.64 1.37 -18.28
N VAL A 56 -3.56 1.71 -17.58
CA VAL A 56 -2.40 0.88 -17.30
C VAL A 56 -2.43 0.42 -15.85
N MET A 57 -2.42 -0.90 -15.64
CA MET A 57 -2.43 -1.62 -14.35
C MET A 57 -1.28 -2.63 -14.30
N VAL A 58 -0.06 -2.19 -14.63
CA VAL A 58 1.15 -3.02 -14.60
C VAL A 58 2.05 -2.64 -13.42
N PRO A 59 3.06 -3.46 -13.05
CA PRO A 59 3.96 -3.11 -11.96
C PRO A 59 4.73 -1.81 -12.24
N ALA A 60 4.87 -0.99 -11.20
CA ALA A 60 5.57 0.30 -11.26
C ALA A 60 7.02 0.19 -11.72
N GLY A 61 7.57 1.32 -12.19
CA GLY A 61 8.95 1.42 -12.68
C GLY A 61 9.06 1.01 -14.15
N ALA A 62 10.04 0.14 -14.46
CA ALA A 62 10.36 -0.22 -15.84
C ALA A 62 9.16 -0.77 -16.66
N PRO A 63 8.26 -1.62 -16.11
CA PRO A 63 7.11 -2.10 -16.88
C PRO A 63 6.12 -0.99 -17.25
N THR A 64 5.80 -0.08 -16.32
CA THR A 64 4.96 1.10 -16.61
C THR A 64 5.64 2.00 -17.65
N GLN A 65 6.92 2.35 -17.46
CA GLN A 65 7.66 3.21 -18.40
C GLN A 65 7.62 2.64 -19.83
N ALA A 66 7.94 1.35 -20.01
CA ALA A 66 7.92 0.72 -21.33
C ALA A 66 6.53 0.72 -21.95
N THR A 67 5.48 0.51 -21.15
CA THR A 67 4.08 0.53 -21.61
C THR A 67 3.67 1.93 -22.07
N VAL A 68 3.99 2.95 -21.27
CA VAL A 68 3.68 4.36 -21.59
C VAL A 68 4.42 4.81 -22.85
N GLU A 69 5.69 4.44 -23.00
CA GLU A 69 6.49 4.73 -24.19
C GLU A 69 5.90 4.12 -25.46
N GLU A 70 5.50 2.85 -25.41
CA GLU A 70 4.87 2.15 -26.54
C GLU A 70 3.51 2.77 -26.88
N LEU A 71 2.67 3.05 -25.88
CA LEU A 71 1.40 3.76 -26.07
C LEU A 71 1.61 5.15 -26.69
N GLY A 72 2.65 5.89 -26.28
CA GLY A 72 3.00 7.17 -26.88
C GLY A 72 3.39 7.09 -28.36
N GLN A 73 3.79 5.92 -28.86
CA GLN A 73 4.06 5.69 -30.28
C GLN A 73 2.80 5.28 -31.07
N LEU A 74 1.81 4.69 -30.40
CA LEU A 74 0.61 4.12 -31.02
C LEU A 74 -0.60 5.07 -30.97
N LEU A 75 -0.73 5.86 -29.90
CA LEU A 75 -1.84 6.78 -29.68
C LEU A 75 -1.68 8.08 -30.48
N SER A 76 -2.78 8.81 -30.61
CA SER A 76 -2.86 10.09 -31.34
C SER A 76 -3.19 11.25 -30.42
N ALA A 77 -2.98 12.49 -30.90
CA ALA A 77 -3.34 13.69 -30.14
C ALA A 77 -4.83 13.68 -29.73
N GLY A 78 -5.10 13.99 -28.46
CA GLY A 78 -6.42 13.91 -27.84
C GLY A 78 -6.74 12.57 -27.16
N ASP A 79 -5.93 11.53 -27.37
CA ASP A 79 -6.03 10.28 -26.61
C ASP A 79 -5.48 10.48 -25.18
N ILE A 80 -5.87 9.61 -24.24
CA ILE A 80 -5.46 9.68 -22.82
C ILE A 80 -4.88 8.35 -22.36
N VAL A 81 -3.77 8.40 -21.64
CA VAL A 81 -3.24 7.28 -20.84
C VAL A 81 -3.56 7.53 -19.36
N ILE A 82 -4.14 6.55 -18.68
CA ILE A 82 -4.31 6.54 -17.23
C ILE A 82 -3.31 5.54 -16.64
N ASP A 83 -2.44 5.96 -15.73
CA ASP A 83 -1.69 5.02 -14.88
C ASP A 83 -2.46 4.82 -13.57
N GLY A 84 -2.97 3.61 -13.34
CA GLY A 84 -3.64 3.25 -12.09
C GLY A 84 -2.85 2.29 -11.21
N GLY A 85 -1.57 2.07 -11.55
CA GLY A 85 -0.65 1.28 -10.74
C GLY A 85 -0.30 1.93 -9.40
N ASN A 86 0.74 1.42 -8.75
CA ASN A 86 1.33 2.07 -7.59
C ASN A 86 2.65 2.75 -8.01
N SER A 87 2.55 3.67 -8.97
CA SER A 87 3.71 4.40 -9.49
C SER A 87 4.16 5.52 -8.55
N HIS A 88 5.42 5.92 -8.68
CA HIS A 88 5.94 7.06 -7.95
C HIS A 88 5.51 8.36 -8.64
N TYR A 89 5.00 9.34 -7.88
CA TYR A 89 4.42 10.57 -8.44
C TYR A 89 5.35 11.40 -9.34
N VAL A 90 6.66 11.28 -9.16
CA VAL A 90 7.67 11.95 -10.02
C VAL A 90 7.75 11.29 -11.40
N ASP A 91 7.55 9.97 -11.48
CA ASP A 91 7.51 9.25 -12.76
C ASP A 91 6.26 9.66 -13.55
N ASP A 92 5.13 9.86 -12.88
CA ASP A 92 3.90 10.36 -13.50
C ASP A 92 4.11 11.71 -14.18
N GLN A 93 4.79 12.64 -13.52
CA GLN A 93 5.10 13.97 -14.07
C GLN A 93 5.98 13.88 -15.32
N LYS A 94 6.94 12.95 -15.30
CA LYS A 94 7.80 12.66 -16.45
C LYS A 94 6.99 12.09 -17.61
N HIS A 95 6.17 11.06 -17.36
CA HIS A 95 5.29 10.45 -18.37
C HIS A 95 4.31 11.46 -18.97
N GLY A 96 3.69 12.28 -18.13
CA GLY A 96 2.81 13.36 -18.57
C GLY A 96 3.52 14.36 -19.47
N THR A 97 4.75 14.75 -19.13
CA THR A 97 5.57 15.65 -19.98
C THR A 97 5.91 15.01 -21.32
N GLU A 98 6.32 13.73 -21.31
CA GLU A 98 6.66 12.97 -22.52
C GLU A 98 5.46 12.84 -23.48
N LEU A 99 4.29 12.45 -22.97
CA LEU A 99 3.08 12.30 -23.76
C LEU A 99 2.51 13.64 -24.24
N ALA A 100 2.64 14.71 -23.46
CA ALA A 100 2.21 16.05 -23.84
C ALA A 100 2.91 16.55 -25.12
N THR A 101 4.18 16.15 -25.37
CA THR A 101 4.89 16.49 -26.63
C THR A 101 4.19 15.97 -27.89
N ARG A 102 3.30 14.98 -27.73
CA ARG A 102 2.52 14.33 -28.79
C ARG A 102 1.04 14.71 -28.75
N GLY A 103 0.66 15.62 -27.84
CA GLY A 103 -0.73 16.00 -27.61
C GLY A 103 -1.58 14.91 -26.95
N ILE A 104 -0.96 13.93 -26.27
CA ILE A 104 -1.63 12.86 -25.54
C ILE A 104 -1.76 13.28 -24.07
N GLY A 105 -2.95 13.12 -23.50
CA GLY A 105 -3.22 13.39 -22.08
C GLY A 105 -2.70 12.28 -21.18
N PHE A 106 -2.37 12.62 -19.94
CA PHE A 106 -1.92 11.67 -18.93
C PHE A 106 -2.64 11.93 -17.61
N VAL A 107 -3.06 10.85 -16.96
CA VAL A 107 -3.78 10.87 -15.69
C VAL A 107 -3.15 9.83 -14.78
N ASP A 108 -2.72 10.22 -13.58
CA ASP A 108 -2.36 9.29 -12.51
C ASP A 108 -3.58 9.02 -11.62
N CYS A 109 -3.79 7.76 -11.25
CA CYS A 109 -4.94 7.36 -10.46
C CYS A 109 -4.54 6.38 -9.36
N GLY A 110 -4.34 6.88 -8.15
CA GLY A 110 -4.20 6.04 -6.99
C GLY A 110 -5.47 5.23 -6.70
N VAL A 111 -5.35 3.90 -6.69
CA VAL A 111 -6.47 2.96 -6.47
C VAL A 111 -6.33 2.22 -5.14
N SER A 112 -7.34 2.32 -4.26
CA SER A 112 -7.40 1.57 -2.99
C SER A 112 -8.69 0.74 -2.87
N GLY A 113 -8.61 -0.40 -2.19
CA GLY A 113 -9.74 -1.34 -2.00
C GLY A 113 -9.37 -2.83 -2.22
N GLY A 114 -8.22 -3.09 -2.85
CA GLY A 114 -7.71 -4.44 -3.08
C GLY A 114 -8.65 -5.32 -3.91
N VAL A 115 -8.54 -6.64 -3.75
CA VAL A 115 -9.35 -7.62 -4.50
C VAL A 115 -10.86 -7.47 -4.28
N TRP A 116 -11.26 -6.90 -3.15
CA TRP A 116 -12.65 -6.68 -2.76
C TRP A 116 -13.31 -5.51 -3.49
N GLY A 117 -12.52 -4.68 -4.20
CA GLY A 117 -13.06 -3.55 -4.94
C GLY A 117 -13.94 -3.95 -6.13
N LEU A 118 -13.87 -5.21 -6.60
CA LEU A 118 -14.82 -5.71 -7.60
C LEU A 118 -16.26 -5.59 -7.12
N GLU A 119 -16.50 -5.94 -5.84
CA GLU A 119 -17.82 -5.89 -5.22
C GLU A 119 -18.08 -4.49 -4.64
N ASN A 120 -17.15 -3.99 -3.82
CA ASN A 120 -17.37 -2.80 -2.99
C ASN A 120 -17.03 -1.48 -3.69
N GLY A 121 -16.31 -1.52 -4.81
CA GLY A 121 -15.72 -0.36 -5.47
C GLY A 121 -14.35 0.02 -4.92
N TYR A 122 -13.68 0.92 -5.62
CA TYR A 122 -12.32 1.36 -5.34
C TYR A 122 -12.27 2.83 -4.95
N ALA A 123 -11.61 3.18 -3.84
CA ALA A 123 -11.33 4.59 -3.59
C ALA A 123 -10.29 5.08 -4.63
N LEU A 124 -10.63 6.15 -5.34
CA LEU A 124 -9.84 6.71 -6.44
C LEU A 124 -9.33 8.10 -6.09
N MET A 125 -8.01 8.29 -6.12
CA MET A 125 -7.35 9.59 -5.99
C MET A 125 -6.69 9.91 -7.33
N VAL A 126 -7.21 10.91 -8.03
CA VAL A 126 -6.86 11.14 -9.44
C VAL A 126 -6.14 12.46 -9.62
N GLY A 127 -5.00 12.45 -10.30
CA GLY A 127 -4.26 13.62 -10.75
C GLY A 127 -4.33 13.76 -12.27
N GLY A 128 -4.47 14.99 -12.77
CA GLY A 128 -4.60 15.25 -14.20
C GLY A 128 -5.30 16.57 -14.51
N ALA A 129 -5.43 16.90 -15.81
CA ALA A 129 -6.12 18.09 -16.25
C ALA A 129 -7.65 17.96 -16.08
N ASP A 130 -8.33 19.04 -15.66
CA ASP A 130 -9.79 19.07 -15.43
C ASP A 130 -10.59 18.48 -16.60
N SER A 131 -10.20 18.77 -17.84
CA SER A 131 -10.86 18.27 -19.04
C SER A 131 -10.75 16.76 -19.21
N ASP A 132 -9.59 16.20 -18.88
CA ASP A 132 -9.33 14.76 -18.97
C ASP A 132 -10.13 14.03 -17.88
N ILE A 133 -10.14 14.59 -16.66
CA ILE A 133 -10.93 14.05 -15.55
C ILE A 133 -12.43 14.10 -15.86
N GLN A 134 -12.92 15.21 -16.41
CA GLN A 134 -14.32 15.34 -16.80
C GLN A 134 -14.72 14.29 -17.85
N ARG A 135 -13.85 14.04 -18.84
CA ARG A 135 -14.09 13.02 -19.87
C ARG A 135 -14.07 11.60 -19.31
N LEU A 136 -13.19 11.32 -18.35
CA LEU A 136 -13.05 10.00 -17.72
C LEU A 136 -14.01 9.75 -16.57
N MET A 137 -14.79 10.77 -16.16
CA MET A 137 -15.73 10.66 -15.04
C MET A 137 -16.65 9.43 -15.10
N PRO A 138 -17.20 9.00 -16.26
CA PRO A 138 -18.00 7.77 -16.29
C PRO A 138 -17.24 6.51 -15.85
N ILE A 139 -15.94 6.41 -16.14
CA ILE A 139 -15.08 5.30 -15.67
C ILE A 139 -14.95 5.35 -14.15
N PHE A 140 -14.63 6.53 -13.61
CA PHE A 140 -14.42 6.71 -12.18
C PHE A 140 -15.71 6.47 -11.38
N GLN A 141 -16.86 6.92 -11.88
CA GLN A 141 -18.16 6.68 -11.26
C GLN A 141 -18.52 5.19 -11.19
N THR A 142 -18.17 4.41 -12.22
CA THR A 142 -18.37 2.95 -12.22
C THR A 142 -17.41 2.24 -11.26
N LEU A 143 -16.15 2.67 -11.21
CA LEU A 143 -15.13 2.02 -10.37
C LEU A 143 -15.29 2.35 -8.89
N LYS A 144 -15.70 3.57 -8.53
CA LYS A 144 -15.79 3.98 -7.13
C LYS A 144 -16.88 3.22 -6.34
N PRO A 145 -16.83 3.25 -5.00
CA PRO A 145 -17.93 2.81 -4.16
C PRO A 145 -19.23 3.56 -4.46
N GLN A 146 -20.35 2.90 -4.17
CA GLN A 146 -21.66 3.55 -4.20
C GLN A 146 -21.72 4.68 -3.17
N GLY A 147 -22.46 5.75 -3.48
CA GLY A 147 -22.58 6.94 -2.64
C GLY A 147 -21.88 8.15 -3.23
N GLU A 148 -21.69 9.18 -2.41
CA GLU A 148 -21.09 10.46 -2.85
C GLU A 148 -19.55 10.41 -2.82
N ASP A 149 -18.99 9.62 -1.91
CA ASP A 149 -17.54 9.52 -1.68
C ASP A 149 -16.84 8.48 -2.57
N GLY A 150 -15.53 8.31 -2.36
CA GLY A 150 -14.71 7.28 -2.99
C GLY A 150 -14.05 7.72 -4.30
N PHE A 151 -14.21 8.98 -4.69
CA PHE A 151 -13.47 9.59 -5.78
C PHE A 151 -13.04 11.01 -5.38
N VAL A 152 -11.82 11.39 -5.72
CA VAL A 152 -11.36 12.77 -5.64
C VAL A 152 -10.46 13.09 -6.82
N HIS A 153 -10.66 14.27 -7.42
CA HIS A 153 -9.65 14.90 -8.28
C HIS A 153 -8.69 15.66 -7.36
N ALA A 154 -7.55 15.03 -7.07
CA ALA A 154 -6.57 15.47 -6.07
C ALA A 154 -5.71 16.66 -6.54
N GLY A 155 -5.63 16.90 -7.85
CA GLY A 155 -4.89 18.00 -8.43
C GLY A 155 -4.34 17.69 -9.82
N GLN A 156 -3.20 18.30 -10.14
CA GLN A 156 -2.49 18.06 -11.41
C GLN A 156 -1.77 16.70 -11.40
N ILE A 157 -1.11 16.36 -12.51
CA ILE A 157 -0.37 15.10 -12.66
C ILE A 157 0.63 14.89 -11.50
N GLY A 158 0.56 13.71 -10.91
CA GLY A 158 1.29 13.24 -9.73
C GLY A 158 0.50 13.41 -8.42
N ALA A 159 -0.54 14.23 -8.36
CA ALA A 159 -1.28 14.48 -7.12
C ALA A 159 -2.08 13.26 -6.63
N GLY A 160 -2.61 12.45 -7.54
CA GLY A 160 -3.38 11.24 -7.23
C GLY A 160 -2.51 10.16 -6.61
N HIS A 161 -1.40 9.80 -7.26
CA HIS A 161 -0.43 8.84 -6.71
C HIS A 161 0.26 9.38 -5.45
N PHE A 162 0.53 10.69 -5.33
CA PHE A 162 1.04 11.25 -4.08
C PHE A 162 0.04 11.09 -2.92
N ALA A 163 -1.24 11.38 -3.15
CA ALA A 163 -2.29 11.17 -2.15
C ALA A 163 -2.42 9.69 -1.75
N LYS A 164 -2.32 8.78 -2.73
CA LYS A 164 -2.34 7.33 -2.49
C LYS A 164 -1.10 6.82 -1.75
N MET A 165 0.06 7.38 -2.02
CA MET A 165 1.29 7.11 -1.27
C MET A 165 1.09 7.46 0.21
N VAL A 166 0.57 8.66 0.50
CA VAL A 166 0.26 9.08 1.88
C VAL A 166 -0.79 8.19 2.54
N HIS A 167 -1.84 7.80 1.79
CA HIS A 167 -2.84 6.82 2.26
C HIS A 167 -2.17 5.51 2.73
N ASN A 168 -1.22 4.96 1.97
CA ASN A 168 -0.48 3.75 2.36
C ASN A 168 0.43 3.98 3.57
N GLY A 169 1.01 5.18 3.71
CA GLY A 169 1.74 5.54 4.93
C GLY A 169 0.84 5.51 6.18
N ILE A 170 -0.38 6.02 6.08
CA ILE A 170 -1.37 5.96 7.17
C ILE A 170 -1.71 4.50 7.50
N GLU A 171 -1.96 3.67 6.47
CA GLU A 171 -2.22 2.24 6.62
C GLU A 171 -1.09 1.54 7.40
N TYR A 172 0.18 1.86 7.11
CA TYR A 172 1.33 1.33 7.84
C TYR A 172 1.29 1.64 9.33
N GLY A 173 0.98 2.90 9.68
CA GLY A 173 0.86 3.34 11.06
C GLY A 173 -0.29 2.64 11.80
N MET A 174 -1.44 2.48 11.13
CA MET A 174 -2.59 1.78 11.71
C MET A 174 -2.29 0.29 11.96
N MET A 175 -1.71 -0.40 10.98
CA MET A 175 -1.30 -1.80 11.14
C MET A 175 -0.33 -1.97 12.31
N GLN A 176 0.65 -1.08 12.43
CA GLN A 176 1.64 -1.13 13.50
C GLN A 176 0.99 -0.94 14.87
N ALA A 177 0.08 0.03 15.01
CA ALA A 177 -0.64 0.27 16.26
C ALA A 177 -1.48 -0.94 16.69
N PHE A 178 -2.12 -1.63 15.75
CA PHE A 178 -2.82 -2.89 16.05
C PHE A 178 -1.87 -4.00 16.49
N ALA A 179 -0.72 -4.15 15.82
CA ALA A 179 0.28 -5.16 16.17
C ALA A 179 0.88 -4.94 17.57
N GLU A 180 1.24 -3.70 17.91
CA GLU A 180 1.76 -3.35 19.25
C GLU A 180 0.71 -3.59 20.35
N GLY A 181 -0.56 -3.27 20.06
CA GLY A 181 -1.67 -3.56 20.96
C GLY A 181 -1.89 -5.06 21.15
N TRP A 182 -1.80 -5.85 20.07
CA TRP A 182 -1.88 -7.31 20.12
C TRP A 182 -0.78 -7.89 21.01
N GLU A 183 0.48 -7.54 20.75
CA GLU A 183 1.64 -8.04 21.50
C GLU A 183 1.54 -7.71 23.01
N LEU A 184 1.09 -6.50 23.35
CA LEU A 184 0.91 -6.12 24.75
C LEU A 184 -0.20 -6.94 25.44
N LEU A 185 -1.29 -7.25 24.73
CA LEU A 185 -2.38 -8.04 25.30
C LEU A 185 -1.98 -9.51 25.48
N GLU A 186 -1.24 -10.08 24.54
CA GLU A 186 -0.67 -11.43 24.64
C GLU A 186 0.34 -11.54 25.80
N ALA A 187 1.13 -10.50 26.02
CA ALA A 187 2.11 -10.47 27.11
C ALA A 187 1.48 -10.27 28.51
N ALA A 188 0.20 -9.87 28.59
CA ALA A 188 -0.47 -9.53 29.83
C ALA A 188 -1.40 -10.65 30.31
N ASP A 189 -1.09 -11.26 31.47
CA ASP A 189 -1.87 -12.38 32.04
C ASP A 189 -3.35 -12.03 32.39
N VAL A 190 -3.70 -10.74 32.44
CA VAL A 190 -5.05 -10.27 32.79
C VAL A 190 -6.06 -10.44 31.66
N VAL A 191 -5.60 -10.54 30.41
CA VAL A 191 -6.47 -10.75 29.24
C VAL A 191 -6.35 -12.18 28.77
N THR A 192 -7.45 -12.92 28.78
CA THR A 192 -7.48 -14.36 28.46
C THR A 192 -8.05 -14.68 27.08
N ASP A 193 -8.61 -13.68 26.39
CA ASP A 193 -9.21 -13.80 25.06
C ASP A 193 -8.85 -12.57 24.20
N VAL A 194 -7.60 -12.51 23.73
CA VAL A 194 -7.08 -11.39 22.94
C VAL A 194 -7.78 -11.32 21.57
N ALA A 195 -7.93 -12.45 20.88
CA ALA A 195 -8.66 -12.52 19.61
C ALA A 195 -10.12 -12.06 19.75
N GLY A 196 -10.81 -12.46 20.82
CA GLY A 196 -12.16 -12.02 21.15
C GLY A 196 -12.27 -10.51 21.39
N ALA A 197 -11.26 -9.88 22.00
CA ALA A 197 -11.21 -8.43 22.17
C ALA A 197 -11.19 -7.71 20.81
N PHE A 198 -10.27 -8.08 19.91
CA PHE A 198 -10.21 -7.50 18.55
C PHE A 198 -11.48 -7.76 17.74
N LYS A 199 -12.07 -8.96 17.86
CA LYS A 199 -13.35 -9.31 17.24
C LYS A 199 -14.48 -8.43 17.74
N SER A 200 -14.54 -8.15 19.04
CA SER A 200 -15.51 -7.25 19.65
C SER A 200 -15.33 -5.81 19.17
N TRP A 201 -14.09 -5.36 18.96
CA TRP A 201 -13.81 -3.96 18.62
C TRP A 201 -14.28 -3.54 17.23
N ARG A 202 -14.58 -4.49 16.34
CA ARG A 202 -15.20 -4.22 15.03
C ARG A 202 -16.52 -3.45 15.14
N HIS A 203 -17.20 -3.54 16.29
CA HIS A 203 -18.49 -2.91 16.51
C HIS A 203 -18.49 -2.04 17.77
N GLY A 204 -19.17 -0.89 17.70
CA GLY A 204 -19.37 0.00 18.85
C GLY A 204 -18.14 0.79 19.32
N THR A 205 -16.93 0.43 18.89
CA THR A 205 -15.71 1.16 19.29
C THR A 205 -15.32 2.28 18.31
N VAL A 206 -14.40 3.13 18.76
CA VAL A 206 -13.84 4.24 17.98
C VAL A 206 -12.80 3.80 16.95
N ILE A 207 -12.15 2.64 17.13
CA ILE A 207 -11.07 2.15 16.26
C ILE A 207 -11.56 1.24 15.12
N ARG A 208 -12.88 1.08 14.97
CA ARG A 208 -13.49 0.28 13.91
C ARG A 208 -12.97 0.70 12.53
N SER A 209 -12.57 -0.26 11.72
CA SER A 209 -12.03 -0.04 10.38
C SER A 209 -12.04 -1.33 9.58
N TRP A 210 -11.96 -1.23 8.26
CA TRP A 210 -11.82 -2.41 7.40
C TRP A 210 -10.52 -3.18 7.68
N LEU A 211 -9.44 -2.47 8.03
CA LEU A 211 -8.17 -3.10 8.40
C LEU A 211 -8.32 -3.97 9.66
N LEU A 212 -9.11 -3.52 10.65
CA LEU A 212 -9.47 -4.33 11.81
C LEU A 212 -10.31 -5.55 11.41
N ASP A 213 -11.23 -5.41 10.45
CA ASP A 213 -12.00 -6.54 9.93
C ASP A 213 -11.08 -7.59 9.26
N LEU A 214 -10.06 -7.15 8.52
CA LEU A 214 -9.06 -8.03 7.90
C LEU A 214 -8.20 -8.73 8.95
N MET A 215 -7.77 -8.02 9.99
CA MET A 215 -7.03 -8.62 11.10
C MET A 215 -7.86 -9.74 11.76
N VAL A 216 -9.14 -9.49 12.06
CA VAL A 216 -10.00 -10.51 12.66
C VAL A 216 -10.22 -11.69 11.72
N ARG A 217 -10.31 -11.48 10.40
CA ARG A 217 -10.36 -12.60 9.43
C ARG A 217 -9.11 -13.47 9.49
N ALA A 218 -7.92 -12.86 9.56
CA ALA A 218 -6.68 -13.61 9.71
C ALA A 218 -6.65 -14.42 11.01
N LEU A 219 -7.14 -13.87 12.12
CA LEU A 219 -7.25 -14.55 13.41
C LEU A 219 -8.32 -15.65 13.43
N GLU A 220 -9.35 -15.56 12.60
CA GLU A 220 -10.34 -16.64 12.44
C GLU A 220 -9.75 -17.84 11.67
N GLU A 221 -8.74 -17.61 10.83
CA GLU A 221 -8.01 -18.64 10.09
C GLU A 221 -6.86 -19.25 10.93
N ASP A 222 -6.09 -18.42 11.64
CA ASP A 222 -4.97 -18.81 12.50
C ASP A 222 -5.00 -17.98 13.82
N PRO A 223 -5.70 -18.47 14.86
CA PRO A 223 -5.96 -17.71 16.09
C PRO A 223 -4.72 -17.19 16.82
N ASP A 224 -3.62 -17.93 16.73
CA ASP A 224 -2.36 -17.62 17.44
C ASP A 224 -1.29 -17.08 16.47
N LEU A 225 -1.64 -16.86 15.19
CA LEU A 225 -0.73 -16.44 14.11
C LEU A 225 0.50 -17.35 13.98
N SER A 226 0.35 -18.63 14.35
CA SER A 226 1.41 -19.63 14.48
C SER A 226 2.01 -20.09 13.14
N GLU A 227 1.27 -19.92 12.04
CA GLU A 227 1.75 -20.23 10.69
C GLU A 227 2.63 -19.13 10.11
N LEU A 228 2.65 -17.95 10.74
CA LEU A 228 3.40 -16.79 10.29
C LEU A 228 4.72 -16.63 11.04
N ARG A 229 5.76 -16.24 10.30
CA ARG A 229 6.99 -15.69 10.89
C ARG A 229 6.77 -14.20 11.11
N GLY A 230 7.23 -13.67 12.26
CA GLY A 230 7.27 -12.23 12.56
C GLY A 230 8.21 -11.44 11.65
N TYR A 231 7.87 -11.36 10.37
CA TYR A 231 8.63 -10.76 9.29
C TYR A 231 7.66 -10.01 8.37
N ALA A 232 7.88 -8.72 8.18
CA ALA A 232 7.01 -7.90 7.33
C ALA A 232 7.81 -7.28 6.18
N GLN A 233 7.35 -7.51 4.94
CA GLN A 233 7.83 -6.77 3.78
C GLN A 233 7.31 -5.32 3.80
N ASP A 234 7.96 -4.47 3.01
CA ASP A 234 7.48 -3.12 2.74
C ASP A 234 7.37 -2.96 1.22
N SER A 235 6.28 -2.35 0.78
CA SER A 235 6.16 -1.82 -0.58
C SER A 235 6.84 -0.45 -0.65
N GLY A 236 7.15 0.01 -1.87
CA GLY A 236 7.89 1.27 -2.10
C GLY A 236 7.20 2.49 -1.48
N GLU A 237 5.87 2.50 -1.44
CA GLU A 237 5.03 3.61 -1.00
C GLU A 237 5.28 4.01 0.46
N GLY A 238 5.55 3.05 1.35
CA GLY A 238 5.91 3.36 2.74
C GLY A 238 7.24 4.12 2.84
N ARG A 239 8.23 3.72 2.04
CA ARG A 239 9.52 4.43 1.96
C ARG A 239 9.37 5.80 1.34
N TRP A 240 8.65 5.89 0.22
CA TRP A 240 8.43 7.14 -0.49
C TRP A 240 7.67 8.16 0.37
N THR A 241 6.71 7.71 1.18
CA THR A 241 6.02 8.58 2.15
C THR A 241 7.00 9.22 3.14
N VAL A 242 7.87 8.42 3.75
CA VAL A 242 8.86 8.92 4.71
C VAL A 242 9.89 9.82 4.03
N GLN A 243 10.33 9.47 2.82
CA GLN A 243 11.24 10.31 2.03
C GLN A 243 10.62 11.66 1.70
N ALA A 244 9.39 11.68 1.18
CA ALA A 244 8.66 12.91 0.87
C ALA A 244 8.49 13.79 2.12
N ALA A 245 8.23 13.17 3.28
CA ALA A 245 8.15 13.92 4.54
C ALA A 245 9.48 14.58 4.92
N VAL A 246 10.61 13.91 4.72
CA VAL A 246 11.95 14.51 4.90
C VAL A 246 12.14 15.67 3.93
N ASP A 247 11.84 15.48 2.66
CA ASP A 247 12.02 16.49 1.60
C ASP A 247 11.16 17.75 1.85
N HIS A 248 9.98 17.58 2.46
CA HIS A 248 9.08 18.67 2.84
C HIS A 248 9.27 19.17 4.27
N ALA A 249 10.22 18.62 5.04
CA ALA A 249 10.41 18.92 6.46
C ALA A 249 9.14 18.75 7.32
N VAL A 250 8.34 17.71 7.03
CA VAL A 250 7.09 17.37 7.74
C VAL A 250 7.35 16.21 8.72
N PRO A 251 7.00 16.35 10.01
CA PRO A 251 7.21 15.28 10.99
C PRO A 251 6.19 14.13 10.82
N LEU A 252 6.69 12.90 10.62
CA LEU A 252 5.88 11.67 10.55
C LEU A 252 6.31 10.62 11.59
N PRO A 253 6.22 10.88 12.91
CA PRO A 253 6.75 9.98 13.93
C PRO A 253 6.14 8.57 13.89
N VAL A 254 4.81 8.46 13.76
CA VAL A 254 4.09 7.17 13.75
C VAL A 254 4.43 6.35 12.50
N ILE A 255 4.32 6.94 11.32
CA ILE A 255 4.55 6.25 10.05
C ILE A 255 6.02 5.84 9.92
N THR A 256 6.95 6.70 10.37
CA THR A 256 8.38 6.40 10.37
C THR A 256 8.71 5.22 11.29
N ALA A 257 8.17 5.22 12.51
CA ALA A 257 8.34 4.12 13.44
C ALA A 257 7.78 2.81 12.86
N ALA A 258 6.59 2.84 12.26
CA ALA A 258 5.99 1.68 11.61
C ALA A 258 6.84 1.13 10.45
N LEU A 259 7.45 2.00 9.63
CA LEU A 259 8.38 1.56 8.60
C LEU A 259 9.63 0.90 9.20
N TYR A 260 10.17 1.47 10.28
CA TYR A 260 11.40 0.98 10.90
C TYR A 260 11.18 -0.33 11.66
N ALA A 261 10.00 -0.55 12.25
CA ALA A 261 9.60 -1.82 12.84
C ALA A 261 9.67 -2.96 11.79
N ARG A 262 9.24 -2.69 10.55
CA ARG A 262 9.39 -3.63 9.43
C ARG A 262 10.86 -3.91 9.14
N PHE A 263 11.73 -2.90 9.11
CA PHE A 263 13.17 -3.12 8.91
C PHE A 263 13.79 -3.96 10.04
N ALA A 264 13.41 -3.71 11.29
CA ALA A 264 13.85 -4.48 12.44
C ALA A 264 13.40 -5.95 12.33
N SER A 265 12.16 -6.21 11.90
CA SER A 265 11.63 -7.58 11.72
C SER A 265 12.43 -8.47 10.74
N ARG A 266 13.27 -7.87 9.89
CA ARG A 266 14.11 -8.59 8.92
C ARG A 266 15.52 -8.83 9.41
N GLN A 267 15.89 -8.28 10.56
CA GLN A 267 17.20 -8.46 11.16
C GLN A 267 17.16 -9.63 12.14
N ASP A 268 17.77 -10.74 11.77
CA ASP A 268 17.95 -11.87 12.70
C ASP A 268 18.92 -11.50 13.84
N ASP A 269 19.89 -10.63 13.58
CA ASP A 269 20.92 -10.24 14.54
C ASP A 269 21.38 -8.79 14.27
N SER A 270 20.96 -7.86 15.13
CA SER A 270 21.11 -6.41 14.88
C SER A 270 22.54 -5.91 15.16
N PRO A 271 23.27 -5.38 14.14
CA PRO A 271 24.58 -4.77 14.36
C PRO A 271 24.54 -3.56 15.29
N ALA A 272 23.45 -2.78 15.25
CA ALA A 272 23.27 -1.63 16.15
C ALA A 272 23.20 -2.09 17.61
N MET A 273 22.42 -3.13 17.89
CA MET A 273 22.29 -3.65 19.26
C MET A 273 23.59 -4.30 19.75
N LYS A 274 24.43 -4.87 18.87
CA LYS A 274 25.78 -5.32 19.25
C LYS A 274 26.68 -4.18 19.71
N VAL A 275 26.67 -3.05 18.99
CA VAL A 275 27.44 -1.87 19.41
C VAL A 275 26.93 -1.36 20.75
N VAL A 276 25.60 -1.31 20.94
CA VAL A 276 25.00 -0.92 22.23
C VAL A 276 25.45 -1.86 23.36
N ALA A 277 25.36 -3.18 23.15
CA ALA A 277 25.80 -4.18 24.14
C ALA A 277 27.30 -4.04 24.46
N ALA A 278 28.15 -3.88 23.43
CA ALA A 278 29.58 -3.68 23.61
C ALA A 278 29.88 -2.40 24.39
N LEU A 279 29.23 -1.28 24.06
CA LEU A 279 29.43 -0.01 24.78
C LEU A 279 29.00 -0.15 26.24
N ARG A 280 27.79 -0.70 26.52
CA ARG A 280 27.31 -0.96 27.88
C ARG A 280 28.29 -1.79 28.70
N ASN A 281 28.88 -2.82 28.08
CA ASN A 281 29.92 -3.61 28.72
C ASN A 281 31.20 -2.79 28.99
N GLN A 282 31.68 -2.01 28.01
CA GLN A 282 32.92 -1.25 28.13
C GLN A 282 32.86 -0.12 29.17
N PHE A 283 31.77 0.65 29.22
CA PHE A 283 31.67 1.77 30.17
C PHE A 283 31.09 1.35 31.55
N GLY A 284 30.25 0.31 31.59
CA GLY A 284 29.45 -0.04 32.77
C GLY A 284 29.62 -1.47 33.29
N GLY A 285 30.36 -2.33 32.58
CA GLY A 285 30.58 -3.73 32.98
C GLY A 285 29.34 -4.63 32.85
N HIS A 286 28.29 -4.17 32.17
CA HIS A 286 27.03 -4.92 31.95
C HIS A 286 27.27 -6.27 31.28
N ALA A 287 26.45 -7.25 31.64
CA ALA A 287 26.48 -8.57 31.02
C ALA A 287 26.13 -8.49 29.53
N VAL A 288 26.79 -9.33 28.72
CA VAL A 288 26.50 -9.47 27.29
C VAL A 288 26.26 -10.93 26.95
N THR A 289 25.27 -11.17 26.09
CA THR A 289 24.99 -12.49 25.52
C THR A 289 25.93 -12.73 24.35
N ALA A 290 26.75 -13.78 24.43
CA ALA A 290 27.63 -14.15 23.33
C ALA A 290 26.88 -14.91 22.22
N LYS A 291 27.42 -14.90 21.00
CA LYS A 291 26.90 -15.75 19.92
C LYS A 291 27.10 -17.22 20.35
N ALA A 292 26.08 -18.06 20.17
CA ALA A 292 26.00 -19.42 20.73
C ALA A 292 27.37 -20.15 20.84
N GLY A 293 27.78 -20.48 22.07
CA GLY A 293 29.02 -21.20 22.38
C GLY A 293 30.00 -20.51 23.34
N GLU A 294 29.78 -19.24 23.71
CA GLU A 294 30.64 -18.51 24.66
C GLU A 294 29.85 -17.97 25.87
N VAL A 295 30.50 -17.95 27.03
CA VAL A 295 29.94 -17.58 28.34
C VAL A 295 29.61 -16.08 28.39
N GLU A 296 28.52 -15.70 29.06
CA GLU A 296 28.19 -14.30 29.35
C GLU A 296 29.37 -13.59 30.04
N LYS A 297 29.66 -12.36 29.61
CA LYS A 297 30.70 -11.51 30.23
C LYS A 297 30.07 -10.27 30.84
N GLY A 298 30.11 -10.14 32.17
CA GLY A 298 29.72 -8.93 32.91
C GLY A 298 28.83 -9.24 34.13
N ALA A 299 28.49 -8.21 34.90
CA ALA A 299 27.57 -8.29 36.03
C ALA A 299 26.52 -7.18 35.88
N ASP A 300 25.24 -7.53 35.83
CA ASP A 300 24.17 -6.55 35.81
C ASP A 300 23.87 -6.03 37.23
N ALA A 301 23.41 -4.79 37.30
CA ALA A 301 23.14 -4.10 38.55
C ALA A 301 21.90 -4.69 39.24
N PRO A 302 21.98 -5.15 40.51
CA PRO A 302 20.81 -5.62 41.24
C PRO A 302 19.88 -4.43 41.56
N GLY A 303 18.69 -4.39 40.96
CA GLY A 303 17.64 -3.41 41.30
C GLY A 303 16.86 -2.78 40.14
N ALA A 304 17.06 -3.20 38.89
CA ALA A 304 16.26 -2.69 37.76
C ALA A 304 14.83 -3.27 37.72
N ASP A 305 14.62 -4.46 38.28
CA ASP A 305 13.30 -5.09 38.36
C ASP A 305 12.58 -4.63 39.64
N VAL A 306 11.72 -3.63 39.50
CA VAL A 306 10.78 -3.25 40.57
C VAL A 306 9.55 -4.15 40.43
N VAL A 307 9.41 -5.12 41.34
CA VAL A 307 8.20 -5.95 41.42
C VAL A 307 7.02 -5.05 41.80
N PRO A 308 5.93 -4.98 41.00
CA PRO A 308 4.72 -4.27 41.39
C PRO A 308 4.19 -4.84 42.72
N PRO A 309 3.70 -4.00 43.64
CA PRO A 309 3.16 -4.51 44.90
C PRO A 309 1.99 -5.47 44.63
N VAL A 310 2.11 -6.70 45.12
CA VAL A 310 1.03 -7.69 45.11
C VAL A 310 -0.13 -7.10 45.92
N GLU A 311 -1.34 -7.09 45.35
CA GLU A 311 -2.54 -6.68 46.08
C GLU A 311 -2.63 -7.47 47.39
N ALA A 312 -2.62 -6.76 48.51
CA ALA A 312 -2.79 -7.36 49.81
C ALA A 312 -4.25 -7.80 49.94
N ASP A 313 -4.49 -9.10 50.05
CA ASP A 313 -5.80 -9.67 50.40
C ASP A 313 -6.44 -8.89 51.55
N LYS A 314 -7.53 -8.18 51.25
CA LYS A 314 -8.54 -7.70 52.20
C LYS A 314 -9.92 -7.69 51.56
#